data_AF-A0A0F9LME2-F1
#
_entry.id   AF-A0A0F9LME2-F1
#
_cell.length_a   1.000
_cell.length_b   1.000
_cell.length_c   1.000
_cell.angle_alpha   90.00
_cell.angle_beta   90.00
_cell.angle_gamma   90.00
#
_symmetry.space_group_name_H-M   'P 1'
#
loop_
_entity.id
_entity.type
_entity.pdbx_description
1 polymer ?
#
loop_
_entity_poly.entity_id
_entity_poly.type
_entity_poly.pdbx_seq_one_letter_code
_entity_poly.pdbx_strand_id
1 'polypeptide(L)'
;QGNPVGPGQPFTLQMDPSAGGIRDQALGGLNFKTDRNRADILKDQIRIINALYDPEKFMSRVAEAMLRLRPAHKHKVTFSEWWTDVKGFCRVILWVQRRPETRKHFWRLLRKTFGLGVAQRETAGAMATIYLHLAEMRAELVKSLKRRQETELEIEASAGNTTR
;
A
#
# COMPACT_ATOMS: atom_id res chain seq x y z
N GLN A 1 -7.63 27.31 21.85
CA GLN A 1 -6.52 26.74 22.63
C GLN A 1 -7.14 25.68 23.53
N GLY A 2 -6.83 24.40 23.32
CA GLY A 2 -7.44 23.30 24.10
C GLY A 2 -6.47 22.85 25.18
N ASN A 3 -6.91 22.84 26.44
CA ASN A 3 -6.12 22.33 27.56
C ASN A 3 -5.79 20.84 27.35
N PRO A 4 -4.57 20.38 27.64
CA PRO A 4 -4.24 18.96 27.58
C PRO A 4 -5.08 18.19 28.60
N VAL A 5 -5.67 17.08 28.17
CA VAL A 5 -6.50 16.20 29.01
C VAL A 5 -5.56 15.41 29.92
N GLY A 6 -5.75 15.53 31.24
CA GLY A 6 -4.95 14.80 32.23
C GLY A 6 -5.39 13.33 32.38
N PRO A 7 -4.54 12.45 32.94
CA PRO A 7 -4.89 11.06 33.17
C PRO A 7 -6.10 10.96 34.11
N GLY A 8 -7.19 10.33 33.64
CA GLY A 8 -8.44 10.14 34.39
C GLY A 8 -9.55 11.13 34.09
N GLN A 9 -9.34 12.13 33.22
CA GLN A 9 -10.43 13.02 32.80
C GLN A 9 -11.37 12.29 31.82
N PRO A 10 -12.68 12.26 32.08
CA PRO A 10 -13.64 11.76 31.11
C PRO A 10 -13.67 12.71 29.91
N PHE A 11 -13.39 12.19 28.72
CA PHE A 11 -13.54 12.91 27.46
C PHE A 11 -14.60 12.22 26.62
N THR A 12 -15.48 13.01 26.01
CA THR A 12 -16.45 12.50 25.04
C THR A 12 -15.94 12.82 23.65
N LEU A 13 -15.60 11.78 22.89
CA LEU A 13 -15.26 11.92 21.46
C LEU A 13 -16.52 12.38 20.71
N GLN A 14 -16.64 13.68 20.42
CA GLN A 14 -17.59 14.17 19.45
C GLN A 14 -17.04 13.87 18.05
N MET A 15 -17.53 12.80 17.45
CA MET A 15 -17.34 12.54 16.03
C MET A 15 -18.25 13.50 15.25
N ASP A 16 -17.66 14.32 14.37
CA ASP A 16 -18.45 15.09 13.41
C ASP A 16 -19.16 14.10 12.46
N PRO A 17 -20.50 14.05 12.44
CA PRO A 17 -21.24 13.10 11.60
C PRO A 17 -21.03 13.37 10.09
N SER A 18 -20.54 14.54 9.69
CA SER A 18 -20.13 14.81 8.30
C SER A 18 -18.83 14.08 7.89
N ALA A 19 -18.05 13.60 8.86
CA ALA A 19 -16.89 12.73 8.64
C ALA A 19 -17.27 11.23 8.55
N GLY A 20 -18.54 10.89 8.78
CA GLY A 20 -19.04 9.54 9.04
C GLY A 20 -19.57 8.75 7.83
N GLY A 21 -19.08 8.99 6.63
CA GLY A 21 -19.43 8.17 5.46
C GLY A 21 -18.18 7.54 4.86
N ILE A 22 -17.87 6.29 5.23
CA ILE A 22 -16.79 5.42 4.67
C ILE A 22 -15.71 6.23 3.94
N ARG A 23 -15.08 7.19 4.63
CA ARG A 23 -13.90 7.87 4.10
C ARG A 23 -12.78 6.92 4.43
N ASP A 24 -12.30 6.23 3.38
CA ASP A 24 -11.11 5.37 3.40
C ASP A 24 -10.17 5.83 4.51
N GLN A 25 -9.92 5.01 5.53
CA GLN A 25 -9.10 5.39 6.68
C GLN A 25 -7.69 5.81 6.26
N ALA A 26 -7.21 5.37 5.08
CA ALA A 26 -5.96 5.83 4.49
C ALA A 26 -6.01 7.31 4.05
N LEU A 27 -7.22 7.86 3.83
CA LEU A 27 -7.52 9.21 3.35
C LEU A 27 -8.31 10.08 4.34
N GLY A 28 -8.94 9.48 5.35
CA GLY A 28 -9.78 10.18 6.35
C GLY A 28 -9.01 11.23 7.14
N GLY A 29 -7.69 11.05 7.30
CA GLY A 29 -6.85 11.95 8.09
C GLY A 29 -7.19 11.92 9.58
N LEU A 30 -6.32 12.52 10.40
CA LEU A 30 -6.50 12.57 11.84
C LEU A 30 -7.29 13.83 12.23
N ASN A 31 -8.24 13.69 13.16
CA ASN A 31 -9.12 14.78 13.61
C ASN A 31 -8.47 15.77 14.59
N PHE A 32 -7.14 15.91 14.59
CA PHE A 32 -6.43 16.85 15.45
C PHE A 32 -5.68 17.91 14.66
N LYS A 33 -5.44 19.06 15.32
CA LYS A 33 -4.55 20.10 14.79
C LYS A 33 -3.11 19.67 15.08
N THR A 34 -2.32 19.53 14.03
CA THR A 34 -0.92 19.16 14.12
C THR A 34 -0.08 20.41 14.32
N ASP A 35 0.96 20.34 15.16
CA ASP A 35 1.94 21.44 15.30
C ASP A 35 2.75 21.62 14.01
N ARG A 36 2.96 20.52 13.27
CA ARG A 36 3.59 20.52 11.96
C ARG A 36 2.57 20.84 10.87
N ASN A 37 3.03 21.57 9.86
CA ASN A 37 2.30 21.87 8.63
C ASN A 37 1.73 20.59 7.99
N ARG A 38 0.44 20.63 7.64
CA ARG A 38 -0.29 19.47 7.09
C ARG A 38 0.19 19.08 5.70
N ALA A 39 0.53 20.05 4.86
CA ALA A 39 1.08 19.79 3.53
C ALA A 39 2.42 19.03 3.60
N ASP A 40 3.25 19.33 4.61
CA ASP A 40 4.51 18.60 4.84
C ASP A 40 4.28 17.17 5.31
N ILE A 41 3.28 16.95 6.18
CA ILE A 41 2.91 15.60 6.63
C ILE A 41 2.42 14.76 5.44
N LEU A 42 1.56 15.34 4.58
CA LEU A 42 1.06 14.66 3.38
C LEU A 42 2.19 14.35 2.39
N LYS A 43 3.15 15.26 2.21
CA LYS A 43 4.36 15.04 1.41
C LYS A 43 5.16 13.84 1.91
N ASP A 44 5.36 13.74 3.23
CA ASP A 44 6.05 12.63 3.85
C ASP A 44 5.29 11.32 3.69
N GLN A 45 3.97 11.34 3.85
CA GLN A 45 3.12 10.17 3.63
C GLN A 45 3.24 9.66 2.19
N ILE A 46 3.17 10.55 1.20
CA ILE A 46 3.39 10.22 -0.23
C ILE A 46 4.76 9.57 -0.43
N ARG A 47 5.82 10.14 0.18
CA ARG A 47 7.19 9.61 0.10
C ARG A 47 7.27 8.19 0.66
N ILE A 48 6.66 7.94 1.83
CA ILE A 48 6.66 6.62 2.49
C ILE A 48 5.92 5.59 1.64
N ILE A 49 4.71 5.92 1.16
CA ILE A 49 3.91 5.03 0.31
C ILE A 49 4.67 4.67 -0.97
N ASN A 50 5.31 5.65 -1.60
CA ASN A 50 6.15 5.42 -2.78
C ASN A 50 7.33 4.51 -2.48
N ALA A 51 8.01 4.70 -1.36
CA ALA A 51 9.14 3.87 -0.97
C ALA A 51 8.71 2.44 -0.59
N LEU A 52 7.54 2.28 0.03
CA LEU A 52 7.03 1.00 0.51
C LEU A 52 6.53 0.12 -0.63
N TYR A 53 5.86 0.70 -1.63
CA TYR A 53 5.30 -0.04 -2.77
C TYR A 53 6.16 0.03 -4.03
N ASP A 54 7.41 0.46 -3.88
CA ASP A 54 8.42 0.37 -4.93
C ASP A 54 8.54 -1.10 -5.41
N PRO A 55 8.47 -1.37 -6.73
CA PRO A 55 8.44 -2.72 -7.27
C PRO A 55 9.70 -3.52 -6.93
N GLU A 56 10.86 -2.87 -6.88
CA GLU A 56 12.11 -3.54 -6.56
C GLU A 56 12.15 -3.97 -5.10
N LYS A 57 11.85 -3.03 -4.19
CA LYS A 57 11.85 -3.26 -2.74
C LYS A 57 10.75 -4.22 -2.31
N PHE A 58 9.60 -4.21 -2.97
CA PHE A 58 8.54 -5.17 -2.69
C PHE A 58 8.94 -6.58 -3.10
N MET A 59 9.34 -6.78 -4.36
CA MET A 59 9.68 -8.10 -4.88
C MET A 59 10.93 -8.70 -4.19
N SER A 60 11.88 -7.85 -3.77
CA SER A 60 13.04 -8.30 -2.99
C SER A 60 12.63 -8.85 -1.61
N ARG A 61 11.74 -8.15 -0.89
CA ARG A 61 11.18 -8.60 0.40
C ARG A 61 10.39 -9.88 0.24
N VAL A 62 9.61 -10.03 -0.84
CA VAL A 62 8.91 -11.29 -1.13
C VAL A 62 9.91 -12.42 -1.35
N ALA A 63 10.95 -12.21 -2.15
CA ALA A 63 11.97 -13.23 -2.38
C ALA A 63 12.67 -13.64 -1.07
N GLU A 64 13.03 -12.68 -0.24
CA GLU A 64 13.65 -12.93 1.07
C GLU A 64 12.71 -13.67 2.02
N ALA A 65 11.43 -13.27 2.06
CA ALA A 65 10.42 -13.97 2.84
C ALA A 65 10.29 -15.43 2.38
N MET A 66 10.28 -15.71 1.08
CA MET A 66 10.18 -17.08 0.56
C MET A 66 11.43 -17.91 0.80
N LEU A 67 12.62 -17.30 0.83
CA LEU A 67 13.85 -18.00 1.20
C LEU A 67 13.85 -18.43 2.68
N ARG A 68 13.16 -17.68 3.54
CA ARG A 68 13.10 -17.94 5.00
C ARG A 68 11.89 -18.76 5.42
N LEU A 69 10.75 -18.56 4.77
CA LEU A 69 9.53 -19.33 5.03
C LEU A 69 9.58 -20.67 4.30
N ARG A 70 9.10 -21.71 4.97
CA ARG A 70 8.76 -23.00 4.38
C ARG A 70 7.24 -23.19 4.51
N PRO A 71 6.43 -22.65 3.58
CA PRO A 71 4.99 -22.82 3.61
C PRO A 71 4.66 -24.31 3.51
N ALA A 72 4.00 -24.83 4.54
CA ALA A 72 3.48 -26.19 4.55
C ALA A 72 2.00 -26.14 4.13
N HIS A 73 1.73 -26.28 2.83
CA HIS A 73 0.37 -26.43 2.34
C HIS A 73 -0.15 -27.80 2.80
N LYS A 74 -1.19 -27.80 3.65
CA LYS A 74 -1.85 -29.03 4.12
C LYS A 74 -2.73 -29.67 3.03
N HIS A 75 -3.16 -28.87 2.05
CA HIS A 75 -3.99 -29.32 0.93
C HIS A 75 -3.13 -29.97 -0.15
N LYS A 76 -3.54 -31.15 -0.61
CA LYS A 76 -2.95 -31.80 -1.79
C LYS A 76 -3.81 -31.43 -2.99
N VAL A 77 -3.26 -30.59 -3.87
CA VAL A 77 -3.93 -30.20 -5.11
C VAL A 77 -4.13 -31.42 -6.03
N THR A 78 -5.34 -31.55 -6.55
CA THR A 78 -5.67 -32.54 -7.59
C THR A 78 -5.11 -32.07 -8.94
N PHE A 79 -4.85 -32.98 -9.89
CA PHE A 79 -4.30 -32.62 -11.21
C PHE A 79 -5.12 -31.57 -11.97
N SER A 80 -6.45 -31.60 -11.83
CA SER A 80 -7.36 -30.59 -12.41
C SER A 80 -7.19 -29.19 -11.78
N GLU A 81 -7.01 -29.14 -10.46
CA GLU A 81 -6.77 -27.90 -9.72
C GLU A 81 -5.40 -27.32 -10.09
N TRP A 82 -4.38 -28.17 -10.15
CA TRP A 82 -3.04 -27.79 -10.60
C TRP A 82 -3.06 -27.15 -12.00
N TRP A 83 -3.82 -27.71 -12.95
CA TRP A 83 -3.94 -27.12 -14.29
C TRP A 83 -4.64 -25.76 -14.28
N THR A 84 -5.60 -25.58 -13.37
CA THR A 84 -6.30 -24.32 -13.17
C THR A 84 -5.35 -23.26 -12.59
N ASP A 85 -4.52 -23.64 -11.63
CA ASP A 85 -3.51 -22.77 -11.03
C ASP A 85 -2.43 -22.37 -12.05
N VAL A 86 -1.98 -23.31 -12.89
CA VAL A 86 -1.05 -23.02 -13.99
C VAL A 86 -1.66 -22.01 -14.97
N LYS A 87 -2.93 -22.17 -15.35
CA LYS A 87 -3.63 -21.18 -16.19
C LYS A 87 -3.72 -19.81 -15.52
N GLY A 88 -4.03 -19.77 -14.23
CA GLY A 88 -4.06 -18.55 -13.43
C GLY A 88 -2.70 -17.86 -13.41
N PHE A 89 -1.64 -18.61 -13.13
CA PHE A 89 -0.26 -18.13 -13.12
C PHE A 89 0.19 -17.61 -14.49
N CYS A 90 -0.12 -18.31 -15.59
CA CYS A 90 0.14 -17.84 -16.94
C CYS A 90 -0.58 -16.51 -17.24
N ARG A 91 -1.83 -16.35 -16.78
CA ARG A 91 -2.57 -15.09 -16.93
C ARG A 91 -1.89 -13.94 -16.19
N VAL A 92 -1.37 -14.19 -14.98
CA VAL A 92 -0.59 -13.22 -14.21
C VAL A 92 0.70 -12.85 -14.94
N ILE A 93 1.44 -13.82 -15.49
CA ILE A 93 2.65 -13.55 -16.29
C ILE A 93 2.31 -12.63 -17.47
N LEU A 94 1.27 -12.94 -18.24
CA LEU A 94 0.86 -12.11 -19.38
C LEU A 94 0.49 -10.67 -18.96
N TRP A 95 -0.16 -10.51 -17.81
CA TRP A 95 -0.48 -9.21 -17.25
C TRP A 95 0.74 -8.43 -16.78
N VAL A 96 1.66 -9.07 -16.05
CA VAL A 96 2.92 -8.46 -15.62
C VAL A 96 3.75 -8.02 -16.82
N GLN A 97 3.77 -8.81 -17.90
CA GLN A 97 4.54 -8.50 -19.11
C GLN A 97 4.05 -7.23 -19.83
N ARG A 98 2.77 -6.87 -19.68
CA ARG A 98 2.22 -5.60 -20.20
C ARG A 98 2.73 -4.38 -19.43
N ARG A 99 3.34 -4.56 -18.25
CA ARG A 99 3.88 -3.48 -17.42
C ARG A 99 5.42 -3.52 -17.42
N PRO A 100 6.09 -2.71 -18.26
CA PRO A 100 7.55 -2.77 -18.42
C PRO A 100 8.32 -2.43 -17.14
N GLU A 101 7.73 -1.65 -16.24
CA GLU A 101 8.32 -1.28 -14.95
C GLU A 101 8.42 -2.48 -14.00
N THR A 102 7.43 -3.37 -13.99
CA THR A 102 7.35 -4.47 -13.01
C THR A 102 7.93 -5.79 -13.54
N ARG A 103 7.97 -5.99 -14.87
CA ARG A 103 8.43 -7.24 -15.49
C ARG A 103 9.83 -7.65 -15.04
N LYS A 104 10.79 -6.72 -14.96
CA LYS A 104 12.19 -7.02 -14.61
C LYS A 104 12.29 -7.56 -13.18
N HIS A 105 11.54 -6.96 -12.26
CA HIS A 105 11.53 -7.34 -10.85
C HIS A 105 10.81 -8.68 -10.64
N PHE A 106 9.73 -8.91 -11.39
CA PHE A 106 9.03 -10.20 -11.40
C PHE A 106 9.91 -11.35 -11.90
N TRP A 107 10.62 -11.18 -13.02
CA TRP A 107 11.56 -12.21 -13.50
C TRP A 107 12.73 -12.44 -12.55
N ARG A 108 13.17 -11.40 -11.82
CA ARG A 108 14.17 -11.54 -10.77
C ARG A 108 13.62 -12.35 -9.58
N LEU A 109 12.36 -12.11 -9.17
CA LEU A 109 11.69 -12.91 -8.15
C LEU A 109 11.61 -14.38 -8.58
N LEU A 110 11.08 -14.66 -9.78
CA LEU A 110 10.94 -16.03 -10.28
C LEU A 110 12.27 -16.78 -10.32
N ARG A 111 13.34 -16.14 -10.79
CA ARG A 111 14.68 -16.76 -10.78
C ARG A 111 15.17 -17.08 -9.37
N LYS A 112 14.96 -16.17 -8.41
CA LYS A 112 15.36 -16.39 -7.01
C LYS A 112 14.56 -17.51 -6.34
N THR A 113 13.30 -17.69 -6.71
CA THR A 113 12.42 -18.71 -6.13
C THR A 113 12.36 -20.00 -6.93
N PHE A 114 13.02 -20.08 -8.10
CA PHE A 114 12.91 -21.22 -9.02
C PHE A 114 13.38 -22.55 -8.39
N GLY A 115 14.46 -22.52 -7.62
CA GLY A 115 15.00 -23.69 -6.91
C GLY A 115 14.30 -24.04 -5.60
N LEU A 116 13.23 -23.32 -5.23
CA LEU A 116 12.47 -23.55 -4.01
C LEU A 116 11.33 -24.56 -4.23
N GLY A 117 10.76 -25.06 -3.13
CA GLY A 117 9.63 -25.98 -3.15
C GLY A 117 8.42 -25.40 -3.91
N VAL A 118 7.56 -26.28 -4.44
CA VAL A 118 6.34 -25.90 -5.19
C VAL A 118 5.50 -24.88 -4.40
N ALA A 119 5.27 -25.18 -3.12
CA ALA A 119 4.58 -24.31 -2.18
C ALA A 119 5.14 -22.87 -2.12
N GLN A 120 6.47 -22.72 -2.05
CA GLN A 120 7.12 -21.40 -2.00
C GLN A 120 6.94 -20.64 -3.31
N ARG A 121 6.99 -21.35 -4.44
CA ARG A 121 6.78 -20.75 -5.77
C ARG A 121 5.36 -20.27 -5.97
N GLU A 122 4.37 -21.03 -5.54
CA GLU A 122 2.96 -20.64 -5.56
C GLU A 122 2.71 -19.41 -4.69
N THR A 123 3.23 -19.41 -3.45
CA THR A 123 3.12 -18.24 -2.56
C THR A 123 3.83 -17.01 -3.15
N ALA A 124 5.02 -17.17 -3.76
CA ALA A 124 5.71 -16.09 -4.45
C ALA A 124 4.88 -15.52 -5.62
N GLY A 125 4.26 -16.39 -6.41
CA GLY A 125 3.35 -16.01 -7.50
C GLY A 125 2.13 -15.27 -6.99
N ALA A 126 1.49 -15.76 -5.92
CA ALA A 126 0.34 -15.09 -5.30
C ALA A 126 0.70 -13.70 -4.77
N MET A 127 1.85 -13.55 -4.10
CA MET A 127 2.35 -12.25 -3.62
C MET A 127 2.66 -11.29 -4.78
N ALA A 128 3.18 -11.80 -5.90
CA ALA A 128 3.36 -11.00 -7.11
C ALA A 128 2.03 -10.53 -7.71
N THR A 129 0.97 -11.34 -7.66
CA THR A 129 -0.39 -10.94 -8.06
C THR A 129 -0.97 -9.89 -7.14
N ILE A 130 -0.80 -10.03 -5.82
CA ILE A 130 -1.24 -9.03 -4.84
C ILE A 130 -0.53 -7.69 -5.10
N TYR A 131 0.76 -7.71 -5.43
CA TYR A 131 1.49 -6.50 -5.80
C TYR A 131 0.83 -5.71 -6.93
N LEU A 132 0.25 -6.36 -7.92
CA LEU A 132 -0.40 -5.67 -9.04
C LEU A 132 -1.59 -4.83 -8.56
N HIS A 133 -2.40 -5.37 -7.67
CA HIS A 133 -3.51 -4.67 -7.03
C HIS A 133 -2.99 -3.52 -6.14
N LEU A 134 -1.92 -3.77 -5.38
CA LEU A 134 -1.28 -2.75 -4.55
C LEU A 134 -0.67 -1.61 -5.38
N ALA A 135 -0.16 -1.89 -6.58
CA ALA A 135 0.41 -0.88 -7.46
C ALA A 135 -0.67 0.07 -8.00
N GLU A 136 -1.85 -0.46 -8.34
CA GLU A 136 -3.02 0.34 -8.75
C GLU A 136 -3.54 1.18 -7.58
N MET A 137 -3.72 0.54 -6.42
CA MET A 137 -4.14 1.22 -5.20
C MET A 137 -3.17 2.34 -4.81
N ARG A 138 -1.85 2.09 -4.91
CA ARG A 138 -0.81 3.11 -4.69
C ARG A 138 -1.00 4.31 -5.61
N ALA A 139 -1.26 4.08 -6.90
CA ALA A 139 -1.41 5.16 -7.87
C ALA A 139 -2.60 6.07 -7.51
N GLU A 140 -3.75 5.48 -7.18
CA GLU A 140 -4.94 6.24 -6.76
C GLU A 140 -4.73 6.93 -5.41
N LEU A 141 -4.08 6.27 -4.45
CA LEU A 141 -3.78 6.83 -3.14
C LEU A 141 -2.81 8.01 -3.23
N VAL A 142 -1.75 7.90 -4.04
CA VAL A 142 -0.81 9.02 -4.25
C VAL A 142 -1.50 10.19 -4.94
N LYS A 143 -2.38 9.92 -5.90
CA LYS A 143 -3.14 10.96 -6.62
C LYS A 143 -4.08 11.72 -5.68
N SER A 144 -4.81 11.02 -4.82
CA SER A 144 -5.72 11.66 -3.86
C SER A 144 -4.97 12.43 -2.77
N LEU A 145 -3.84 11.91 -2.28
CA LEU A 145 -2.99 12.62 -1.31
C LEU A 145 -2.36 13.89 -1.90
N LYS A 146 -1.94 13.86 -3.17
CA LYS A 146 -1.41 15.06 -3.87
C LYS A 146 -2.47 16.15 -3.99
N ARG A 147 -3.68 15.81 -4.42
CA ARG A 147 -4.80 16.77 -4.49
C ARG A 147 -5.07 17.42 -3.14
N ARG A 148 -5.05 16.63 -2.07
CA ARG A 148 -5.23 17.15 -0.71
C ARG A 148 -4.08 18.08 -0.29
N GLN A 149 -2.85 17.72 -0.64
CA GLN A 149 -1.68 18.55 -0.36
C GLN A 149 -1.80 19.92 -1.04
N GLU A 150 -2.23 19.96 -2.30
CA GLU A 150 -2.47 21.19 -3.05
C GLU A 150 -3.53 22.07 -2.37
N THR A 151 -4.66 21.48 -1.95
CA THR A 151 -5.71 22.20 -1.22
C THR A 151 -5.21 22.80 0.10
N GLU A 152 -4.40 22.06 0.88
CA GLU A 152 -3.85 22.59 2.15
C GLU A 152 -2.85 23.73 1.89
N LEU A 153 -2.06 23.65 0.82
CA LEU A 153 -1.15 24.74 0.42
C LEU A 153 -1.91 26.00 -0.04
N GLU A 154 -3.03 25.85 -0.75
CA GLU A 154 -3.90 26.96 -1.15
C GLU A 154 -4.56 27.65 0.07
N ILE A 155 -5.01 26.86 1.05
CA ILE A 155 -5.58 27.39 2.30
C ILE A 155 -4.52 28.20 3.06
N GLU A 156 -3.29 27.70 3.15
CA GLU A 156 -2.19 28.41 3.81
C GLU A 156 -1.80 29.70 3.08
N ALA A 157 -1.75 29.68 1.74
CA ALA A 157 -1.48 30.86 0.93
C ALA A 157 -2.57 31.93 1.10
N SER A 158 -3.84 31.52 1.17
CA SER A 158 -4.97 32.42 1.43
C SER A 158 -4.92 33.03 2.83
N ALA A 159 -4.62 32.22 3.86
CA ALA A 159 -4.51 32.70 5.24
C ALA A 159 -3.35 33.69 5.44
N GLY A 160 -2.21 33.47 4.78
CA GLY A 160 -1.07 34.39 4.81
C GLY A 160 -1.31 35.74 4.12
N ASN A 161 -2.27 35.81 3.20
CA ASN A 161 -2.61 37.05 2.47
C ASN A 161 -3.61 37.94 3.24
N THR A 162 -4.31 37.41 4.24
CA THR A 162 -5.24 38.18 5.11
C THR A 162 -4.54 38.89 6.28
N THR A 163 -3.28 38.58 6.56
CA THR A 163 -2.52 39.16 7.69
C THR A 163 -1.58 40.31 7.28
N ARG A 164 -1.76 40.87 6.08
CA ARG A 164 -0.98 42.02 5.59
C ARG A 164 -1.85 43.25 5.35
#